data_AF-A0A927WLH5-F1
#
_entry.id   AF-A0A927WLH5-F1
#
_cell.length_a   1.000
_cell.length_b   1.000
_cell.length_c   1.000
_cell.angle_alpha   90.00
_cell.angle_beta   90.00
_cell.angle_gamma   90.00
#
_symmetry.space_group_name_H-M   'P 1'
#
loop_
_entity.id
_entity.type
_entity.pdbx_description
1 polymer ?
#
loop_
_entity_poly.entity_id
_entity_poly.type
_entity_poly.pdbx_seq_one_letter_code
_entity_poly.pdbx_strand_id
1 'polypeptide(L)'
;MADTKVFHLRDGVTIEGIGREVETFLRDEKELTVEGIAAPDGYLVQAKESSNWKNFTGLGKALQVQIMPSGDSDVLVNIGIGKWADKVGAAGVGAILFAPLLITAGVGAYMQNKLPGEVFECIEKFIMSGGRSVRRNLSIERTDGTTTKCPSCGVSNPKGTKFCSGCGSKLAASCPACGKDVELGKKFCPYCGSSMVEKKTLSCPKCGVEVEEGRKFCSECGASMEILSKKKCPSCGELVDKDQKFCPSCGSAMSGKKICSKCGTELEPTQKFCGNCGNKME
;
A
#
# COMPACT_ATOMS: atom_id res chain seq x y z
N MET A 1 39.83 -13.17 1.92
CA MET A 1 38.87 -13.64 2.94
C MET A 1 37.50 -13.62 2.28
N ALA A 2 36.70 -14.67 2.43
CA ALA A 2 35.31 -14.64 1.99
C ALA A 2 34.47 -13.95 3.06
N ASP A 3 33.55 -13.09 2.66
CA ASP A 3 32.57 -12.47 3.54
C ASP A 3 31.40 -13.45 3.73
N THR A 4 31.02 -13.69 4.99
CA THR A 4 29.99 -14.69 5.32
C THR A 4 28.89 -14.04 6.16
N LYS A 5 27.63 -14.32 5.83
CA LYS A 5 26.46 -13.89 6.62
C LYS A 5 25.38 -14.97 6.59
N VAL A 6 24.74 -15.19 7.73
CA VAL A 6 23.56 -16.05 7.86
C VAL A 6 22.30 -15.20 7.77
N PHE A 7 21.29 -15.69 7.05
CA PHE A 7 19.99 -15.04 6.93
C PHE A 7 18.87 -15.98 7.34
N HIS A 8 17.90 -15.46 8.08
CA HIS A 8 16.67 -16.18 8.41
C HIS A 8 15.63 -15.99 7.31
N LEU A 9 15.14 -17.09 6.74
CA LEU A 9 14.12 -17.09 5.70
C LEU A 9 12.74 -16.76 6.28
N ARG A 10 11.92 -16.10 5.47
CA ARG A 10 10.49 -15.91 5.73
C ARG A 10 9.68 -16.84 4.83
N ASP A 11 8.44 -17.11 5.22
CA ASP A 11 7.52 -17.94 4.45
C ASP A 11 7.45 -17.51 2.98
N GLY A 12 7.67 -18.45 2.07
CA GLY A 12 7.63 -18.24 0.62
C GLY A 12 8.95 -17.76 -0.01
N VAL A 13 10.01 -17.51 0.77
CA VAL A 13 11.35 -17.19 0.24
C VAL A 13 12.14 -18.48 0.03
N THR A 14 12.65 -18.71 -1.18
CA THR A 14 13.48 -19.89 -1.50
C THR A 14 14.93 -19.50 -1.81
N ILE A 15 15.85 -20.46 -1.67
CA ILE A 15 17.27 -20.30 -2.02
C ILE A 15 17.42 -19.90 -3.49
N GLU A 16 16.66 -20.52 -4.41
CA GLU A 16 16.68 -20.16 -5.83
C GLU A 16 16.14 -18.76 -6.07
N GLY A 17 15.12 -18.34 -5.30
CA GLY A 17 14.60 -16.97 -5.35
C GLY A 17 15.67 -15.95 -4.98
N ILE A 18 16.41 -16.20 -3.89
CA ILE A 18 17.54 -15.35 -3.47
C ILE A 18 18.62 -15.34 -4.56
N GLY A 19 18.99 -16.51 -5.09
CA GLY A 19 19.99 -16.65 -6.14
C GLY A 19 19.66 -15.81 -7.38
N ARG A 20 18.43 -15.92 -7.89
CA ARG A 20 17.95 -15.14 -9.04
C ARG A 20 17.90 -13.64 -8.78
N GLU A 21 17.53 -13.22 -7.57
CA GLU A 21 17.53 -11.81 -7.21
C GLU A 21 18.95 -11.24 -7.19
N VAL A 22 19.91 -11.97 -6.63
CA VAL A 22 21.33 -11.60 -6.63
C VAL A 22 21.85 -11.52 -8.07
N GLU A 23 21.51 -12.49 -8.92
CA GLU A 23 21.90 -12.45 -10.33
C GLU A 23 21.41 -11.17 -11.00
N THR A 24 20.15 -10.84 -10.74
CA THR A 24 19.48 -9.71 -11.35
C THR A 24 20.07 -8.39 -10.87
N PHE A 25 20.33 -8.26 -9.57
CA PHE A 25 21.01 -7.10 -9.00
C PHE A 25 22.40 -6.90 -9.63
N LEU A 26 23.20 -7.96 -9.73
CA LEU A 26 24.55 -7.87 -10.30
C LEU A 26 24.53 -7.59 -11.80
N ARG A 27 23.53 -8.08 -12.53
CA ARG A 27 23.41 -7.86 -13.97
C ARG A 27 22.86 -6.48 -14.29
N ASP A 28 21.75 -6.11 -13.67
CA ASP A 28 20.98 -4.92 -14.03
C ASP A 28 21.48 -3.66 -13.31
N GLU A 29 21.86 -3.74 -12.03
CA GLU A 29 22.31 -2.57 -11.26
C GLU A 29 23.82 -2.37 -11.29
N LYS A 30 24.58 -3.45 -11.51
CA LYS A 30 26.06 -3.42 -11.54
C LYS A 30 26.64 -3.60 -12.94
N GLU A 31 25.78 -3.82 -13.95
CA GLU A 31 26.18 -3.97 -15.35
C GLU A 31 27.26 -5.06 -15.54
N LEU A 32 27.24 -6.10 -14.69
CA LEU A 32 28.18 -7.21 -14.72
C LEU A 32 27.70 -8.32 -15.65
N THR A 33 28.65 -9.10 -16.16
CA THR A 33 28.34 -10.40 -16.76
C THR A 33 28.09 -11.40 -15.65
N VAL A 34 26.88 -11.95 -15.59
CA VAL A 34 26.41 -12.80 -14.49
C VAL A 34 25.93 -14.16 -14.97
N GLU A 35 26.24 -15.19 -14.21
CA GLU A 35 25.77 -16.57 -14.40
C GLU A 35 25.32 -17.18 -13.05
N GLY A 36 24.10 -17.71 -13.02
CA GLY A 36 23.55 -18.43 -11.89
C GLY A 36 23.53 -19.94 -12.14
N ILE A 37 23.84 -20.72 -11.11
CA ILE A 37 23.90 -22.17 -11.17
C ILE A 37 23.15 -22.73 -9.96
N ALA A 38 22.00 -23.35 -10.20
CA ALA A 38 21.30 -24.13 -9.20
C ALA A 38 22.01 -25.48 -9.01
N ALA A 39 22.26 -25.86 -7.76
CA ALA A 39 22.81 -27.16 -7.40
C ALA A 39 21.91 -27.85 -6.37
N PRO A 40 22.06 -29.17 -6.14
CA PRO A 40 21.23 -29.90 -5.18
C PRO A 40 21.28 -29.36 -3.75
N ASP A 41 22.39 -28.75 -3.37
CA ASP A 41 22.72 -28.25 -2.03
C ASP A 41 22.74 -26.71 -1.94
N GLY A 42 22.27 -25.99 -2.96
CA GLY A 42 22.25 -24.52 -2.91
C GLY A 42 22.20 -23.82 -4.27
N TYR A 43 22.60 -22.56 -4.27
CA TYR A 43 22.70 -21.73 -5.46
C TYR A 43 24.05 -21.00 -5.51
N LEU A 44 24.67 -20.97 -6.69
CA LEU A 44 25.87 -20.21 -6.96
C LEU A 44 25.55 -19.07 -7.93
N VAL A 45 26.00 -17.86 -7.62
CA VAL A 45 26.04 -16.75 -8.57
C VAL A 45 27.49 -16.37 -8.85
N GLN A 46 27.87 -16.29 -10.12
CA GLN A 46 29.17 -15.79 -10.57
C GLN A 46 28.99 -14.48 -11.31
N ALA A 47 29.84 -13.48 -11.05
CA ALA A 47 29.80 -12.18 -11.72
C ALA A 47 31.20 -11.64 -12.06
N LYS A 48 31.37 -11.07 -13.26
CA LYS A 48 32.62 -10.43 -13.72
C LYS A 48 32.32 -9.15 -14.52
N GLU A 49 33.30 -8.25 -14.62
CA GLU A 49 33.16 -7.00 -15.39
C GLU A 49 32.83 -7.25 -16.87
N SER A 50 32.11 -6.31 -17.49
CA SER A 50 31.56 -6.41 -18.85
C SER A 50 32.42 -5.74 -19.95
N SER A 51 33.64 -5.27 -19.65
CA SER A 51 34.47 -4.51 -20.59
C SER A 51 35.35 -5.38 -21.51
N ASN A 52 35.46 -4.94 -22.78
CA ASN A 52 36.02 -5.66 -23.93
C ASN A 52 37.33 -6.43 -23.67
N TRP A 53 37.22 -7.75 -23.80
CA TRP A 53 38.21 -8.84 -23.70
C TRP A 53 39.59 -8.66 -24.37
N LYS A 54 39.85 -7.58 -25.12
CA LYS A 54 41.14 -7.35 -25.77
C LYS A 54 41.99 -6.41 -24.93
N ASN A 55 42.73 -7.00 -23.99
CA ASN A 55 44.13 -6.68 -23.60
C ASN A 55 44.35 -6.85 -22.08
N PHE A 56 45.31 -7.71 -21.77
CA PHE A 56 46.10 -7.82 -20.53
C PHE A 56 45.53 -8.62 -19.33
N THR A 57 46.05 -9.85 -19.22
CA THR A 57 46.40 -10.62 -18.00
C THR A 57 45.41 -10.62 -16.82
N GLY A 58 44.39 -11.49 -16.91
CA GLY A 58 43.51 -11.81 -15.78
C GLY A 58 42.39 -12.81 -16.12
N LEU A 59 42.68 -13.81 -16.95
CA LEU A 59 41.69 -14.78 -17.45
C LEU A 59 41.00 -15.54 -16.30
N GLY A 60 39.77 -15.13 -16.00
CA GLY A 60 38.81 -15.93 -15.25
C GLY A 60 38.71 -15.63 -13.77
N LYS A 61 38.80 -14.38 -13.29
CA LYS A 61 38.35 -14.03 -11.92
C LYS A 61 36.88 -13.62 -11.92
N ALA A 62 36.13 -14.09 -10.93
CA ALA A 62 34.72 -13.81 -10.75
C ALA A 62 34.43 -13.52 -9.27
N LEU A 63 33.55 -12.56 -9.00
CA LEU A 63 32.80 -12.57 -7.76
C LEU A 63 31.97 -13.86 -7.74
N GLN A 64 31.98 -14.56 -6.63
CA GLN A 64 31.19 -15.76 -6.41
C GLN A 64 30.36 -15.56 -5.14
N VAL A 65 29.05 -15.77 -5.25
CA VAL A 65 28.09 -15.75 -4.14
C VAL A 65 27.52 -17.16 -4.03
N GLN A 66 27.86 -17.85 -2.95
CA GLN A 66 27.35 -19.17 -2.62
C GLN A 66 26.23 -19.03 -1.60
N ILE A 67 25.08 -19.63 -1.87
CA ILE A 67 23.90 -19.62 -1.01
C ILE A 67 23.56 -21.08 -0.70
N MET A 68 23.70 -21.48 0.55
CA MET A 68 23.49 -22.86 1.00
C MET A 68 22.51 -22.89 2.17
N PRO A 69 21.74 -23.97 2.37
CA PRO A 69 20.91 -24.13 3.55
C PRO A 69 21.79 -24.21 4.82
N SER A 70 21.29 -23.68 5.92
CA SER A 70 21.97 -23.64 7.23
C SER A 70 20.99 -24.00 8.35
N GLY A 71 20.46 -25.22 8.34
CA GLY A 71 19.34 -25.61 9.20
C GLY A 71 18.00 -25.47 8.49
N ASP A 72 16.90 -25.47 9.24
CA ASP A 72 15.55 -25.60 8.68
C ASP A 72 15.02 -24.30 8.05
N SER A 73 15.39 -23.14 8.61
CA SER A 73 14.87 -21.82 8.21
C SER A 73 15.95 -20.80 7.92
N ASP A 74 17.23 -21.18 7.92
CA ASP A 74 18.33 -20.25 7.68
C ASP A 74 19.12 -20.63 6.41
N VAL A 75 19.74 -19.62 5.81
CA VAL A 75 20.68 -19.79 4.70
C VAL A 75 22.02 -19.15 5.02
N LEU A 76 23.10 -19.85 4.69
CA LEU A 76 24.47 -19.36 4.77
C LEU A 76 24.85 -18.78 3.41
N VAL A 77 25.25 -17.52 3.40
CA VAL A 77 25.75 -16.83 2.20
C VAL A 77 27.23 -16.56 2.36
N ASN A 78 28.04 -17.09 1.43
CA ASN A 78 29.46 -16.82 1.34
C ASN A 78 29.78 -16.05 0.05
N ILE A 79 30.47 -14.93 0.17
CA ILE A 79 30.86 -14.06 -0.94
C ILE A 79 32.38 -14.01 -1.01
N GLY A 80 32.93 -14.22 -2.19
CA GLY A 80 34.38 -14.13 -2.38
C GLY A 80 34.78 -14.06 -3.84
N ILE A 81 36.08 -14.02 -4.09
CA ILE A 81 36.64 -14.03 -5.44
C ILE A 81 37.15 -15.43 -5.76
N GLY A 82 36.72 -15.97 -6.88
CA GLY A 82 37.12 -17.29 -7.35
C GLY A 82 37.35 -17.30 -8.86
N LYS A 83 37.66 -18.49 -9.38
CA LYS A 83 37.79 -18.68 -10.82
C LYS A 83 36.41 -18.72 -11.47
N TRP A 84 36.18 -17.96 -12.54
CA TRP A 84 34.99 -18.10 -13.38
C TRP A 84 34.91 -19.54 -13.86
N ALA A 85 33.78 -20.20 -13.60
CA ALA A 85 33.61 -21.62 -13.85
C ALA A 85 32.51 -21.79 -14.89
N ASP A 86 32.91 -21.86 -16.17
CA ASP A 86 31.98 -21.91 -17.31
C ASP A 86 31.03 -23.12 -17.31
N LYS A 87 31.27 -24.13 -16.44
CA LYS A 87 30.45 -25.34 -16.28
C LYS A 87 30.63 -25.92 -14.87
N VAL A 88 29.87 -25.47 -13.87
CA VAL A 88 29.76 -26.23 -12.62
C VAL A 88 28.80 -27.40 -12.86
N GLY A 89 29.37 -28.57 -13.15
CA GLY A 89 28.63 -29.81 -13.31
C GLY A 89 28.96 -30.79 -12.17
N ALA A 90 27.92 -31.24 -11.48
CA ALA A 90 27.86 -32.40 -10.57
C ALA A 90 28.47 -32.33 -9.15
N ALA A 91 29.22 -31.30 -8.76
CA ALA A 91 29.93 -31.31 -7.45
C ALA A 91 29.22 -30.59 -6.28
N GLY A 92 28.10 -29.91 -6.50
CA GLY A 92 27.42 -29.10 -5.47
C GLY A 92 28.08 -27.73 -5.24
N VAL A 93 27.36 -26.78 -4.63
CA VAL A 93 27.86 -25.42 -4.33
C VAL A 93 28.99 -25.46 -3.31
N GLY A 94 28.95 -26.41 -2.36
CA GLY A 94 29.97 -26.58 -1.32
C GLY A 94 31.36 -27.01 -1.81
N ALA A 95 31.49 -27.47 -3.07
CA ALA A 95 32.78 -27.87 -3.65
C ALA A 95 33.60 -26.71 -4.24
N ILE A 96 33.05 -25.49 -4.25
CA ILE A 96 33.70 -24.33 -4.85
C ILE A 96 34.62 -23.67 -3.83
N LEU A 97 35.91 -24.01 -3.93
CA LEU A 97 36.96 -23.44 -3.09
C LEU A 97 37.21 -21.97 -3.48
N PHE A 98 36.82 -21.04 -2.60
CA PHE A 98 37.38 -19.69 -2.61
C PHE A 98 38.88 -19.82 -2.33
N ALA A 99 39.74 -19.57 -3.32
CA ALA A 99 41.19 -19.64 -3.11
C ALA A 99 41.58 -18.58 -2.06
N PRO A 100 42.00 -18.95 -0.83
CA PRO A 100 42.03 -17.98 0.27
C PRO A 100 43.13 -16.91 0.14
N LEU A 101 44.09 -17.04 -0.78
CA LEU A 101 45.36 -16.27 -0.73
C LEU A 101 45.97 -15.86 -2.10
N LEU A 102 45.20 -15.73 -3.18
CA LEU A 102 45.72 -15.19 -4.46
C LEU A 102 45.07 -13.83 -4.82
N ILE A 103 45.20 -12.86 -3.92
CA ILE A 103 45.07 -11.45 -4.27
C ILE A 103 46.34 -11.06 -5.03
N THR A 104 46.42 -11.44 -6.31
CA THR A 104 47.36 -10.78 -7.23
C THR A 104 46.84 -9.36 -7.44
N ALA A 105 47.66 -8.38 -7.11
CA ALA A 105 47.42 -6.97 -7.40
C ALA A 105 46.82 -6.81 -8.81
N GLY A 106 45.68 -6.12 -8.93
CA GLY A 106 45.04 -5.84 -10.21
C GLY A 106 43.54 -6.09 -10.29
N VAL A 107 42.88 -6.61 -9.24
CA VAL A 107 41.41 -6.50 -9.17
C VAL A 107 41.09 -5.10 -8.67
N GLY A 108 40.33 -4.33 -9.47
CA GLY A 108 39.94 -2.97 -9.11
C GLY A 108 39.34 -2.95 -7.69
N ALA A 109 39.74 -1.96 -6.89
CA ALA A 109 39.32 -1.78 -5.50
C ALA A 109 37.79 -1.84 -5.29
N TYR A 110 37.02 -1.66 -6.36
CA TYR A 110 35.57 -1.74 -6.43
C TYR A 110 35.00 -3.14 -6.11
N MET A 111 35.55 -4.20 -6.71
CA MET A 111 35.03 -5.57 -6.54
C MET A 111 35.36 -6.16 -5.16
N GLN A 112 36.33 -5.59 -4.44
CA GLN A 112 36.90 -6.20 -3.23
C GLN A 112 36.43 -5.56 -1.91
N ASN A 113 35.90 -4.32 -1.92
CA ASN A 113 35.55 -3.61 -0.66
C ASN A 113 34.07 -3.20 -0.52
N LYS A 114 33.31 -3.03 -1.61
CA LYS A 114 31.93 -2.50 -1.53
C LYS A 114 30.85 -3.49 -1.95
N LEU A 115 31.16 -4.31 -2.95
CA LEU A 115 30.18 -5.21 -3.58
C LEU A 115 29.62 -6.29 -2.65
N PRO A 116 30.40 -6.93 -1.74
CA PRO A 116 29.85 -7.92 -0.81
C PRO A 116 28.76 -7.35 0.11
N GLY A 117 28.98 -6.15 0.65
CA GLY A 117 28.00 -5.46 1.49
C GLY A 117 26.70 -5.16 0.77
N GLU A 118 26.78 -4.71 -0.49
CA GLU A 118 25.59 -4.41 -1.29
C GLU A 118 24.83 -5.68 -1.72
N VAL A 119 25.52 -6.80 -1.95
CA VAL A 119 24.87 -8.11 -2.16
C VAL A 119 24.13 -8.56 -0.91
N PHE A 120 24.73 -8.45 0.28
CA PHE A 120 24.02 -8.76 1.52
C PHE A 120 22.79 -7.87 1.74
N GLU A 121 22.89 -6.58 1.44
CA GLU A 121 21.77 -5.64 1.53
C GLU A 121 20.66 -6.00 0.53
N CYS A 122 21.02 -6.44 -0.67
CA CYS A 122 20.08 -6.95 -1.68
C CYS A 122 19.30 -8.17 -1.16
N ILE A 123 20.02 -9.18 -0.63
CA ILE A 123 19.42 -10.39 -0.07
C ILE A 123 18.49 -10.05 1.11
N GLU A 124 18.93 -9.17 2.01
CA GLU A 124 18.14 -8.74 3.16
C GLU A 124 16.82 -8.10 2.73
N LYS A 125 16.85 -7.19 1.74
CA LYS A 125 15.64 -6.54 1.21
C LYS A 125 14.68 -7.54 0.56
N PHE A 126 15.21 -8.51 -0.19
CA PHE A 126 14.41 -9.54 -0.83
C PHE A 126 13.72 -10.47 0.19
N ILE A 127 14.44 -10.84 1.25
CA ILE A 127 13.85 -11.61 2.35
C ILE A 127 12.77 -10.77 3.05
N MET A 128 13.06 -9.50 3.35
CA MET A 128 12.10 -8.60 4.01
C MET A 128 10.85 -8.32 3.16
N SER A 129 10.95 -8.37 1.83
CA SER A 129 9.81 -8.22 0.91
C SER A 129 8.98 -9.49 0.74
N GLY A 130 9.36 -10.60 1.38
CA GLY A 130 8.70 -11.90 1.23
C GLY A 130 8.96 -12.54 -0.13
N GLY A 131 10.16 -12.36 -0.68
CA GLY A 131 10.57 -12.98 -1.95
C GLY A 131 10.09 -12.23 -3.19
N ARG A 132 9.72 -10.94 -3.04
CA ARG A 132 9.30 -10.07 -4.15
C ARG A 132 10.48 -9.20 -4.56
N SER A 133 10.92 -9.27 -5.81
CA SER A 133 11.96 -8.38 -6.34
C SER A 133 11.49 -6.93 -6.23
N VAL A 134 12.12 -6.15 -5.36
CA VAL A 134 11.84 -4.72 -5.22
C VAL A 134 12.86 -3.98 -6.07
N ARG A 135 12.63 -3.95 -7.38
CA ARG A 135 13.45 -3.16 -8.32
C ARG A 135 13.59 -1.72 -7.81
N ARG A 136 14.83 -1.20 -7.71
CA ARG A 136 15.07 0.26 -7.79
C ARG A 136 14.96 0.71 -9.26
N ASN A 137 13.81 0.46 -9.87
CA ASN A 137 13.35 1.28 -10.97
C ASN A 137 12.02 1.88 -10.52
N LEU A 138 11.96 3.19 -10.57
CA LEU A 138 10.84 4.01 -10.13
C LEU A 138 9.66 3.78 -11.10
N SER A 139 9.00 2.64 -10.98
CA SER A 139 7.65 2.37 -11.51
C SER A 139 6.94 1.56 -10.43
N ILE A 140 6.20 2.30 -9.62
CA ILE A 140 5.46 1.78 -8.48
C ILE A 140 4.38 0.82 -8.99
N GLU A 141 4.60 -0.48 -8.82
CA GLU A 141 3.51 -1.43 -8.63
C GLU A 141 3.58 -1.94 -7.19
N ARG A 142 2.81 -1.28 -6.32
CA ARG A 142 2.46 -1.76 -4.97
C ARG A 142 0.95 -1.97 -4.94
N THR A 143 0.48 -3.20 -5.07
CA THR A 143 -0.80 -3.63 -4.50
C THR A 143 -0.58 -3.73 -2.98
N ASP A 144 -1.02 -2.76 -2.19
CA ASP A 144 -2.32 -2.83 -1.50
C ASP A 144 -3.01 -1.47 -1.33
N GLY A 145 -3.10 -0.69 -2.42
CA GLY A 145 -3.81 0.58 -2.34
C GLY A 145 -4.05 1.28 -3.66
N THR A 146 -4.13 0.58 -4.78
CA THR A 146 -4.13 1.20 -6.13
C THR A 146 -5.50 1.25 -6.79
N THR A 147 -6.55 0.72 -6.18
CA THR A 147 -7.91 0.83 -6.73
C THR A 147 -8.88 1.46 -5.72
N THR A 148 -9.86 2.19 -6.23
CA THR A 148 -10.99 2.77 -5.49
C THR A 148 -12.30 2.31 -6.13
N LYS A 149 -13.29 1.95 -5.32
CA LYS A 149 -14.61 1.60 -5.83
C LYS A 149 -15.40 2.87 -6.13
N CYS A 150 -16.02 2.92 -7.30
CA CYS A 150 -16.92 4.00 -7.66
C CYS A 150 -18.13 4.00 -6.69
N PRO A 151 -18.43 5.12 -6.01
CA PRO A 151 -19.59 5.19 -5.11
C PRO A 151 -20.93 5.15 -5.85
N SER A 152 -20.95 5.42 -7.16
CA SER A 152 -22.17 5.43 -7.97
C SER A 152 -22.51 4.06 -8.56
N CYS A 153 -21.53 3.29 -9.04
CA CYS A 153 -21.77 2.01 -9.74
C CYS A 153 -20.98 0.82 -9.17
N GLY A 154 -20.10 1.03 -8.19
CA GLY A 154 -19.32 -0.03 -7.53
C GLY A 154 -18.10 -0.54 -8.31
N VAL A 155 -17.92 -0.16 -9.59
CA VAL A 155 -16.78 -0.56 -10.42
C VAL A 155 -15.46 -0.13 -9.77
N SER A 156 -14.47 -1.03 -9.77
CA SER A 156 -13.11 -0.73 -9.31
C SER A 156 -12.36 0.08 -10.36
N ASN A 157 -11.88 1.25 -9.97
CA ASN A 157 -11.09 2.15 -10.81
C ASN A 157 -9.69 2.34 -10.20
N PRO A 158 -8.64 2.52 -10.99
CA PRO A 158 -7.34 2.92 -10.46
C PRO A 158 -7.42 4.20 -9.60
N LYS A 159 -6.60 4.32 -8.55
CA LYS A 159 -6.46 5.59 -7.81
C LYS A 159 -5.92 6.67 -8.74
N GLY A 160 -6.32 7.91 -8.51
CA GLY A 160 -6.02 9.06 -9.38
C GLY A 160 -6.90 9.18 -10.62
N THR A 161 -7.79 8.24 -10.94
CA THR A 161 -8.72 8.40 -12.07
C THR A 161 -9.68 9.56 -11.81
N LYS A 162 -9.82 10.46 -12.80
CA LYS A 162 -10.75 11.60 -12.70
C LYS A 162 -12.22 11.20 -12.88
N PHE A 163 -12.47 10.16 -13.67
CA PHE A 163 -13.81 9.67 -13.99
C PHE A 163 -13.86 8.15 -13.91
N CYS A 164 -15.02 7.61 -13.57
CA CYS A 164 -15.25 6.17 -13.53
C CYS A 164 -15.31 5.59 -14.95
N SER A 165 -14.59 4.50 -15.20
CA SER A 165 -14.60 3.78 -16.48
C SER A 165 -15.92 3.05 -16.78
N GLY A 166 -16.72 2.75 -15.76
CA GLY A 166 -18.01 2.08 -15.90
C GLY A 166 -19.17 3.03 -16.16
N CYS A 167 -19.31 4.08 -15.36
CA CYS A 167 -20.48 4.99 -15.42
C CYS A 167 -20.15 6.46 -15.70
N GLY A 168 -18.88 6.84 -15.83
CA GLY A 168 -18.48 8.23 -16.11
C GLY A 168 -18.54 9.21 -14.94
N SER A 169 -18.96 8.78 -13.74
CA SER A 169 -19.02 9.66 -12.56
C SER A 169 -17.64 10.24 -12.21
N LYS A 170 -17.56 11.52 -11.81
CA LYS A 170 -16.31 12.13 -11.34
C LYS A 170 -15.85 11.47 -10.03
N LEU A 171 -14.58 11.06 -9.96
CA LEU A 171 -13.95 10.38 -8.81
C LEU A 171 -12.92 11.25 -8.07
N ALA A 172 -12.91 12.55 -8.35
CA ALA A 172 -12.08 13.54 -7.67
C ALA A 172 -12.91 14.78 -7.28
N ALA A 173 -12.64 15.31 -6.10
CA ALA A 173 -13.18 16.58 -5.60
C ALA A 173 -12.15 17.69 -5.79
N SER A 174 -12.57 18.86 -6.28
CA SER A 174 -11.66 20.00 -6.42
C SER A 174 -11.48 20.68 -5.06
N CYS A 175 -10.24 20.92 -4.67
CA CYS A 175 -9.90 21.55 -3.40
C CYS A 175 -10.46 22.98 -3.33
N PRO A 176 -11.24 23.36 -2.30
CA PRO A 176 -11.85 24.68 -2.22
C PRO A 176 -10.84 25.82 -2.02
N ALA A 177 -9.65 25.52 -1.48
CA ALA A 177 -8.62 26.54 -1.23
C ALA A 177 -7.66 26.76 -2.41
N CYS A 178 -7.36 25.73 -3.20
CA CYS A 178 -6.34 25.82 -4.28
C CYS A 178 -6.79 25.30 -5.65
N GLY A 179 -8.04 24.84 -5.78
CA GLY A 179 -8.64 24.39 -7.04
C GLY A 179 -8.15 23.04 -7.59
N LYS A 180 -7.06 22.47 -7.04
CA LYS A 180 -6.52 21.18 -7.52
C LYS A 180 -7.47 20.02 -7.26
N ASP A 181 -7.58 19.11 -8.22
CA ASP A 181 -8.34 17.87 -8.08
C ASP A 181 -7.67 16.96 -7.03
N VAL A 182 -8.46 16.50 -6.06
CA VAL A 182 -8.04 15.62 -4.97
C VAL A 182 -8.95 14.38 -4.99
N GLU A 183 -8.37 13.21 -4.74
CA GLU A 183 -9.13 11.96 -4.66
C GLU A 183 -10.22 12.01 -3.58
N LEU A 184 -11.35 11.34 -3.84
CA LEU A 184 -12.41 11.19 -2.85
C LEU A 184 -11.92 10.48 -1.58
N GLY A 185 -12.47 10.88 -0.42
CA GLY A 185 -12.17 10.30 0.88
C GLY A 185 -10.91 10.83 1.56
N LYS A 186 -10.15 11.75 0.95
CA LYS A 186 -9.07 12.46 1.62
C LYS A 186 -9.65 13.51 2.58
N LYS A 187 -9.14 13.56 3.81
CA LYS A 187 -9.54 14.59 4.82
C LYS A 187 -8.85 15.94 4.59
N PHE A 188 -7.65 15.93 4.00
CA PHE A 188 -6.83 17.12 3.74
C PHE A 188 -6.29 17.11 2.32
N CYS A 189 -6.11 18.28 1.72
CA CYS A 189 -5.53 18.47 0.40
C CYS A 189 -4.02 18.21 0.46
N PRO A 190 -3.48 17.26 -0.32
CA PRO A 190 -2.04 16.97 -0.33
C PRO A 190 -1.20 18.10 -0.95
N TYR A 191 -1.83 19.05 -1.66
CA TYR A 191 -1.13 20.12 -2.35
C TYR A 191 -1.03 21.44 -1.57
N CYS A 192 -1.95 21.69 -0.62
CA CYS A 192 -1.97 22.93 0.15
C CYS A 192 -2.31 22.76 1.63
N GLY A 193 -2.60 21.53 2.09
CA GLY A 193 -2.91 21.24 3.49
C GLY A 193 -4.31 21.62 3.97
N SER A 194 -5.13 22.28 3.14
CA SER A 194 -6.50 22.66 3.52
C SER A 194 -7.41 21.44 3.77
N SER A 195 -8.37 21.58 4.68
CA SER A 195 -9.38 20.54 4.94
C SER A 195 -10.28 20.32 3.72
N MET A 196 -10.50 19.05 3.38
CA MET A 196 -11.42 18.60 2.32
C MET A 196 -12.77 18.13 2.88
N VAL A 197 -12.91 18.10 4.21
CA VAL A 197 -14.19 17.86 4.87
C VAL A 197 -14.99 19.16 4.84
N GLU A 198 -16.18 19.13 4.24
CA GLU A 198 -17.13 20.24 4.36
C GLU A 198 -17.43 20.47 5.84
N LYS A 199 -17.06 21.65 6.33
CA LYS A 199 -17.45 22.10 7.65
C LYS A 199 -18.93 22.40 7.60
N LYS A 200 -19.76 21.55 8.18
CA LYS A 200 -21.18 21.85 8.37
C LYS A 200 -21.29 23.05 9.30
N THR A 201 -21.83 24.14 8.77
CA THR A 201 -22.16 25.34 9.54
C THR A 201 -23.66 25.35 9.83
N LEU A 202 -24.03 25.87 10.99
CA LEU A 202 -25.38 26.10 11.45
C LEU A 202 -25.54 27.59 11.69
N SER A 203 -26.66 28.18 11.28
CA SER A 203 -26.96 29.58 11.62
C SER A 203 -27.41 29.67 13.08
N CYS A 204 -26.81 30.60 13.83
CA CYS A 204 -27.18 30.88 15.20
C CYS A 204 -28.60 31.47 15.24
N PRO A 205 -29.56 30.88 15.99
CA PRO A 205 -30.94 31.36 16.00
C PRO A 205 -31.12 32.73 16.68
N LYS A 206 -30.14 33.18 17.48
CA LYS A 206 -30.21 34.46 18.19
C LYS A 206 -29.66 35.64 17.37
N CYS A 207 -28.55 35.44 16.66
CA CYS A 207 -27.87 36.53 15.95
C CYS A 207 -27.64 36.27 14.46
N GLY A 208 -28.00 35.09 13.95
CA GLY A 208 -27.89 34.72 12.53
C GLY A 208 -26.48 34.29 12.08
N VAL A 209 -25.44 34.50 12.89
CA VAL A 209 -24.06 34.16 12.49
C VAL A 209 -23.90 32.66 12.23
N GLU A 210 -23.09 32.32 11.23
CA GLU A 210 -22.71 30.93 10.97
C GLU A 210 -21.76 30.40 12.06
N VAL A 211 -22.08 29.23 12.58
CA VAL A 211 -21.32 28.57 13.64
C VAL A 211 -21.03 27.13 13.20
N GLU A 212 -19.81 26.65 13.43
CA GLU A 212 -19.47 25.25 13.14
C GLU A 212 -20.32 24.28 14.00
N GLU A 213 -20.81 23.21 13.36
CA GLU A 213 -21.57 22.15 14.02
C GLU A 213 -20.76 21.52 15.18
N GLY A 214 -21.40 21.30 16.33
CA GLY A 214 -20.77 20.75 17.54
C GLY A 214 -20.24 21.77 18.55
N ARG A 215 -20.26 23.07 18.23
CA ARG A 215 -20.00 24.14 19.22
C ARG A 215 -21.12 24.16 20.27
N LYS A 216 -20.79 24.27 21.56
CA LYS A 216 -21.79 24.39 22.64
C LYS A 216 -22.41 25.79 22.74
N PHE A 217 -21.64 26.82 22.37
CA PHE A 217 -22.06 28.22 22.43
C PHE A 217 -21.62 28.97 21.17
N CYS A 218 -22.43 29.95 20.75
CA CYS A 218 -22.10 30.91 19.72
C CYS A 218 -21.01 31.87 20.22
N SER A 219 -19.93 32.04 19.47
CA SER A 219 -18.82 32.92 19.83
C SER A 219 -19.17 34.41 19.79
N GLU A 220 -20.17 34.81 19.00
CA GLU A 220 -20.53 36.22 18.86
C GLU A 220 -21.53 36.69 19.92
N CYS A 221 -22.55 35.88 20.21
CA CYS A 221 -23.68 36.33 21.04
C CYS A 221 -23.89 35.52 22.32
N GLY A 222 -23.06 34.49 22.54
CA GLY A 222 -23.11 33.61 23.72
C GLY A 222 -24.29 32.65 23.77
N ALA A 223 -25.14 32.58 22.72
CA ALA A 223 -26.30 31.68 22.72
C ALA A 223 -25.87 30.20 22.78
N SER A 224 -26.58 29.40 23.57
CA SER A 224 -26.38 27.95 23.60
C SER A 224 -26.86 27.32 22.29
N MET A 225 -26.04 26.43 21.75
CA MET A 225 -26.24 25.76 20.47
C MET A 225 -26.76 24.33 20.64
N GLU A 226 -26.88 23.81 21.88
CA GLU A 226 -27.45 22.48 22.16
C GLU A 226 -28.89 22.32 21.63
N ILE A 227 -29.62 23.43 21.52
CA ILE A 227 -30.99 23.45 20.97
C ILE A 227 -31.00 23.08 19.48
N LEU A 228 -29.91 23.35 18.75
CA LEU A 228 -29.81 23.08 17.30
C LEU A 228 -29.47 21.62 16.98
N SER A 229 -29.03 20.83 17.97
CA SER A 229 -28.79 19.39 17.81
C SER A 229 -30.05 18.54 18.05
N LYS A 230 -31.15 19.17 18.48
CA LYS A 230 -32.44 18.53 18.76
C LYS A 230 -33.50 18.97 17.76
N LYS A 231 -34.37 18.05 17.36
CA LYS A 231 -35.56 18.27 16.54
C LYS A 231 -36.80 18.04 17.40
N LYS A 232 -37.85 18.83 17.16
CA LYS A 232 -39.13 18.66 17.86
C LYS A 232 -39.88 17.45 17.29
N CYS A 233 -40.34 16.55 18.14
CA CYS A 233 -41.18 15.42 17.74
C CYS A 233 -42.49 15.96 17.14
N PRO A 234 -42.86 15.57 15.91
CA PRO A 234 -44.08 16.05 15.26
C PRO A 234 -45.36 15.56 15.93
N SER A 235 -45.29 14.46 16.70
CA SER A 235 -46.47 13.85 17.34
C SER A 235 -46.71 14.34 18.77
N CYS A 236 -45.68 14.44 19.61
CA CYS A 236 -45.83 14.83 21.02
C CYS A 236 -45.15 16.15 21.39
N GLY A 237 -44.34 16.73 20.52
CA GLY A 237 -43.65 17.99 20.77
C GLY A 237 -42.36 17.91 21.60
N GLU A 238 -41.95 16.71 22.05
CA GLU A 238 -40.70 16.51 22.80
C GLU A 238 -39.45 16.85 21.97
N LEU A 239 -38.39 17.36 22.60
CA LEU A 239 -37.11 17.60 21.92
C LEU A 239 -36.28 16.33 21.88
N VAL A 240 -36.03 15.83 20.67
CA VAL A 240 -35.34 14.57 20.42
C VAL A 240 -34.07 14.84 19.62
N ASP A 241 -32.98 14.13 19.90
CA ASP A 241 -31.74 14.29 19.14
C ASP A 241 -31.93 14.00 17.64
N LYS A 242 -31.21 14.74 16.78
CA LYS A 242 -31.35 14.65 15.31
C LYS A 242 -31.18 13.24 14.76
N ASP A 243 -30.33 12.42 15.38
CA ASP A 243 -29.98 11.06 14.94
C ASP A 243 -31.02 9.99 15.30
N GLN A 244 -32.01 10.33 16.15
CA GLN A 244 -33.03 9.38 16.57
C GLN A 244 -34.07 9.15 15.47
N LYS A 245 -34.33 7.87 15.17
CA LYS A 245 -35.36 7.43 14.22
C LYS A 245 -36.76 7.42 14.83
N PHE A 246 -36.86 7.20 16.13
CA PHE A 246 -38.11 7.17 16.90
C PHE A 246 -38.01 8.07 18.12
N CYS A 247 -39.12 8.69 18.51
CA CYS A 247 -39.19 9.49 19.72
C CYS A 247 -39.14 8.56 20.95
N PRO A 248 -38.16 8.72 21.87
CA PRO A 248 -38.08 7.88 23.07
C PRO A 248 -39.23 8.10 24.06
N SER A 249 -39.89 9.27 24.02
CA SER A 249 -41.04 9.56 24.89
C SER A 249 -42.36 8.95 24.41
N CYS A 250 -42.64 8.93 23.10
CA CYS A 250 -43.95 8.51 22.58
C CYS A 250 -43.91 7.41 21.52
N GLY A 251 -42.72 6.95 21.12
CA GLY A 251 -42.52 5.91 20.10
C GLY A 251 -42.77 6.33 18.65
N SER A 252 -43.22 7.56 18.40
CA SER A 252 -43.53 8.03 17.03
C SER A 252 -42.27 8.19 16.17
N ALA A 253 -42.36 7.85 14.88
CA ALA A 253 -41.26 7.98 13.95
C ALA A 253 -40.90 9.45 13.70
N MET A 254 -39.61 9.77 13.81
CA MET A 254 -39.10 11.14 13.64
C MET A 254 -38.99 11.57 12.17
N SER A 255 -39.26 10.66 11.23
CA SER A 255 -39.25 10.90 9.77
C SER A 255 -40.49 11.64 9.28
N GLY A 256 -41.52 11.80 10.12
CA GLY A 256 -42.81 12.43 9.74
C GLY A 256 -43.66 11.60 8.76
N LYS A 257 -43.18 10.43 8.35
CA LYS A 257 -43.88 9.51 7.44
C LYS A 257 -44.82 8.61 8.22
N LYS A 258 -46.06 8.48 7.75
CA LYS A 258 -47.06 7.58 8.35
C LYS A 258 -46.68 6.14 7.99
N ILE A 259 -46.91 5.20 8.90
CA ILE A 259 -46.75 3.76 8.60
C ILE A 259 -48.14 3.15 8.46
N CYS A 260 -48.36 2.35 7.42
CA CYS A 260 -49.61 1.63 7.26
C CYS A 260 -49.80 0.63 8.41
N SER A 261 -50.87 0.79 9.19
CA SER A 261 -51.20 -0.08 10.34
C SER A 261 -51.46 -1.53 9.96
N LYS A 262 -51.77 -1.82 8.69
CA LYS A 262 -52.11 -3.18 8.22
C LYS A 262 -50.91 -3.94 7.64
N CYS A 263 -50.06 -3.28 6.86
CA CYS A 263 -48.98 -3.94 6.12
C CYS A 263 -47.58 -3.39 6.43
N GLY A 264 -47.45 -2.40 7.31
CA GLY A 264 -46.17 -1.82 7.73
C GLY A 264 -45.46 -0.97 6.67
N THR A 265 -46.08 -0.74 5.50
CA THR A 265 -45.48 0.07 4.44
C THR A 265 -45.43 1.54 4.84
N GLU A 266 -44.29 2.17 4.58
CA GLU A 266 -44.06 3.60 4.78
C GLU A 266 -44.88 4.42 3.77
N LEU A 267 -45.58 5.44 4.25
CA LEU A 267 -46.51 6.27 3.49
C LEU A 267 -46.14 7.74 3.63
N GLU A 268 -46.41 8.49 2.56
CA GLU A 268 -46.29 9.94 2.56
C GLU A 268 -47.36 10.59 3.48
N PRO A 269 -47.05 11.72 4.12
CA PRO A 269 -47.92 12.33 5.14
C PRO A 269 -49.35 12.65 4.66
N THR A 270 -49.53 12.86 3.36
CA THR A 270 -50.81 13.24 2.73
C THR A 270 -51.57 12.07 2.08
N GLN A 271 -51.05 10.84 2.15
CA GLN A 271 -51.70 9.68 1.54
C GLN A 271 -52.94 9.23 2.33
N LYS A 272 -54.11 9.30 1.69
CA LYS A 272 -55.40 8.81 2.23
C LYS A 272 -55.57 7.29 2.11
N PHE A 273 -54.76 6.64 1.28
CA PHE A 273 -54.82 5.19 1.05
C PHE A 273 -53.40 4.63 0.91
N CYS A 274 -53.19 3.43 1.44
CA CYS A 274 -51.93 2.72 1.30
C CYS A 274 -51.78 2.18 -0.13
N GLY A 275 -50.77 2.65 -0.87
CA GLY A 275 -50.50 2.19 -2.23
C GLY A 275 -50.07 0.72 -2.35
N ASN A 276 -49.73 0.06 -1.24
CA ASN A 276 -49.32 -1.35 -1.22
C ASN A 276 -50.49 -2.30 -0.90
N CYS A 277 -51.29 -2.02 0.14
CA CYS A 277 -52.35 -2.93 0.58
C CYS A 277 -53.79 -2.40 0.40
N GLY A 278 -53.94 -1.19 -0.14
CA GLY A 278 -55.23 -0.55 -0.36
C GLY A 278 -55.96 -0.09 0.90
N ASN A 279 -55.37 -0.24 2.09
CA ASN A 279 -56.02 0.18 3.33
C ASN A 279 -56.22 1.70 3.36
N LYS A 280 -57.42 2.13 3.78
CA LYS A 280 -57.73 3.55 3.97
C LYS A 280 -57.03 4.04 5.24
N MET A 281 -56.28 5.13 5.12
CA MET A 281 -55.58 5.77 6.22
C MET A 281 -56.43 6.94 6.69
N GLU A 282 -56.69 7.03 7.99
CA GLU A 282 -57.31 8.20 8.63
C GLU A 282 -56.32 9.36 8.82
#